data_AF-A0AAE9ECT8-F1
#
_entry.id   AF-A0AAE9ECT8-F1
#
_cell.length_a   1.000
_cell.length_b   1.000
_cell.length_c   1.000
_cell.angle_alpha   90.00
_cell.angle_beta   90.00
_cell.angle_gamma   90.00
#
_symmetry.space_group_name_H-M   'P 1'
#
loop_
_entity.id
_entity.type
_entity.pdbx_description
1 polymer ?
#
loop_
_entity_poly.entity_id
_entity_poly.type
_entity_poly.pdbx_seq_one_letter_code
_entity_poly.pdbx_strand_id
1 'polypeptide(L)'
;MSSWDPPLDTQSINTTGFLCALNDQILKFYSLEHGLLEIPISDNGENLVLGKWYSIFEGDYEAHFNFEMTDCKVWADTDGQVFAQVMAIGPNDFALPREIRDKYRLAVWSPFLKFLVDKEDLFNSTFRGGDVGEIVVKFAPSKDHPDRLFEVVRIVERDTRPQNVAYAHLPPWTMEFLATRMEPVYVLRPSLPIVNRYGMTERRDAAIGICIKVDVKNPAYSAKKAGSLEKCCVLFSPRFGLTKLLVREMMVSGHKHADKNVTEQVKSMDKPFYKLGKWYKYQLGDNRYQKSQKQRETARSKAVEELGPADTAFYNAAAVHVEEVEQQKYTKVMNGDVEIDTSFAFNHEMLEDPGNQELPWEIRSQKLSKTAHFVDVDIGRVEVYPNESQFILQKIETHRKMLEEQHPSDYSRLKNEMLIVRATVKVHNRFMANSEAYPNHGIFIVRKIMSIFYLNGGKMIYDMEKEEEKLNLSFGKLTL
;
A
#
# COMPACT_ATOMS: atom_id res chain seq x y z
N MET A 1 -32.14 -16.78 -1.07
CA MET A 1 -31.30 -16.54 0.12
C MET A 1 -30.18 -15.64 -0.35
N SER A 2 -30.30 -14.34 -0.04
CA SER A 2 -29.45 -13.28 -0.60
C SER A 2 -28.07 -13.34 0.05
N SER A 3 -27.01 -13.09 -0.73
CA SER A 3 -25.73 -12.70 -0.14
C SER A 3 -26.01 -11.48 0.72
N TRP A 4 -25.52 -11.48 1.95
CA TRP A 4 -25.53 -10.29 2.79
C TRP A 4 -24.32 -9.45 2.42
N ASP A 5 -24.37 -8.97 1.18
CA ASP A 5 -23.76 -7.70 0.88
C ASP A 5 -24.70 -6.68 1.54
N PRO A 6 -24.20 -5.81 2.44
CA PRO A 6 -25.00 -4.64 2.77
C PRO A 6 -25.41 -4.00 1.44
N PRO A 7 -26.66 -3.55 1.27
CA PRO A 7 -27.01 -2.81 0.07
C PRO A 7 -25.92 -1.75 -0.09
N LEU A 8 -25.22 -1.80 -1.23
CA LEU A 8 -24.25 -0.79 -1.57
C LEU A 8 -24.93 0.54 -1.26
N ASP A 9 -24.28 1.37 -0.45
CA ASP A 9 -24.75 2.72 -0.24
C ASP A 9 -24.68 3.38 -1.63
N THR A 10 -25.81 3.37 -2.35
CA THR A 10 -25.88 3.69 -3.79
C THR A 10 -25.57 5.15 -4.05
N GLN A 11 -25.44 5.96 -2.98
CA GLN A 11 -25.20 7.40 -2.96
C GLN A 11 -23.83 7.84 -3.53
N SER A 12 -23.03 6.94 -4.09
CA SER A 12 -21.74 7.28 -4.72
C SER A 12 -21.31 6.34 -5.85
N ILE A 13 -22.23 5.57 -6.45
CA ILE A 13 -21.85 4.69 -7.57
C ILE A 13 -21.58 5.55 -8.80
N ASN A 14 -20.32 5.55 -9.25
CA ASN A 14 -19.89 6.09 -10.53
C ASN A 14 -18.81 5.14 -11.07
N THR A 15 -19.24 4.22 -11.94
CA THR A 15 -18.39 3.13 -12.45
C THR A 15 -18.70 2.85 -13.91
N THR A 16 -17.85 2.06 -14.55
CA THR A 16 -18.06 1.52 -15.90
C THR A 16 -18.18 0.01 -15.81
N GLY A 17 -19.23 -0.55 -16.39
CA GLY A 17 -19.50 -1.98 -16.37
C GLY A 17 -20.20 -2.46 -17.63
N PHE A 18 -20.31 -3.77 -17.82
CA PHE A 18 -21.01 -4.34 -18.96
C PHE A 18 -22.28 -5.10 -18.54
N LEU A 19 -23.31 -5.00 -19.37
CA LEU A 19 -24.60 -5.62 -19.10
C LEU A 19 -24.51 -7.15 -19.29
N CYS A 20 -24.71 -7.90 -18.21
CA CYS A 20 -24.56 -9.36 -18.16
C CYS A 20 -25.90 -10.09 -18.31
N ALA A 21 -26.98 -9.52 -17.77
CA ALA A 21 -28.32 -10.06 -17.86
C ALA A 21 -29.35 -8.95 -17.66
N LEU A 22 -30.55 -9.14 -18.19
CA LEU A 22 -31.70 -8.28 -17.92
C LEU A 22 -32.97 -9.15 -17.83
N ASN A 23 -33.85 -8.80 -16.91
CA ASN A 23 -35.21 -9.32 -16.82
C ASN A 23 -36.19 -8.15 -16.73
N ASP A 24 -37.50 -8.42 -16.65
CA ASP A 24 -38.56 -7.38 -16.69
C ASP A 24 -38.48 -6.31 -15.58
N GLN A 25 -37.61 -6.48 -14.57
CA GLN A 25 -37.53 -5.58 -13.42
C GLN A 25 -36.10 -5.11 -13.11
N ILE A 26 -35.08 -5.92 -13.43
CA ILE A 26 -33.72 -5.76 -12.94
C ILE A 26 -32.73 -5.97 -14.08
N LEU A 27 -31.78 -5.04 -14.16
CA LEU A 27 -30.56 -5.13 -14.95
C LEU A 27 -29.41 -5.60 -14.09
N LYS A 28 -28.58 -6.48 -14.65
CA LYS A 28 -27.39 -6.98 -13.99
C LYS A 28 -26.15 -6.51 -14.74
N PHE A 29 -25.42 -5.57 -14.17
CA PHE A 29 -24.15 -5.11 -14.70
C PHE A 29 -22.99 -5.75 -13.95
N TYR A 30 -21.91 -6.07 -14.65
CA TYR A 30 -20.64 -6.38 -14.00
C TYR A 30 -19.71 -5.18 -14.11
N SER A 31 -19.20 -4.72 -12.97
CA SER A 31 -18.12 -3.74 -12.89
C SER A 31 -16.91 -4.32 -12.17
N LEU A 32 -15.73 -3.83 -12.50
CA LEU A 32 -14.50 -4.28 -11.84
C LEU A 32 -14.50 -3.89 -10.35
N GLU A 33 -14.91 -2.66 -10.05
CA GLU A 33 -14.86 -2.09 -8.71
C GLU A 33 -15.91 -2.75 -7.80
N HIS A 34 -17.15 -2.90 -8.27
CA HIS A 34 -18.27 -3.33 -7.43
C HIS A 34 -18.72 -4.78 -7.67
N GLY A 35 -18.22 -5.47 -8.70
CA GLY A 35 -18.70 -6.79 -9.06
C GLY A 35 -20.08 -6.73 -9.72
N LEU A 36 -20.98 -7.65 -9.35
CA LEU A 36 -22.33 -7.70 -9.91
C LEU A 36 -23.22 -6.64 -9.25
N LEU A 37 -23.68 -5.68 -10.06
CA LEU A 37 -24.64 -4.66 -9.68
C LEU A 37 -26.02 -5.04 -10.20
N GLU A 38 -27.02 -5.03 -9.32
CA GLU A 38 -28.42 -5.22 -9.67
C GLU A 38 -29.15 -3.88 -9.58
N ILE A 39 -29.60 -3.36 -10.72
CA ILE A 39 -30.20 -2.03 -10.83
C ILE A 39 -31.62 -2.19 -11.39
N PRO A 40 -32.65 -1.56 -10.80
CA PRO A 40 -33.99 -1.55 -11.38
C PRO A 40 -33.98 -0.94 -12.78
N ILE A 41 -34.82 -1.45 -13.68
CA ILE A 41 -35.02 -0.81 -14.98
C ILE A 41 -35.56 0.61 -14.78
N SER A 42 -34.96 1.58 -15.45
CA SER A 42 -35.47 2.94 -15.56
C SER A 42 -36.10 3.14 -16.93
N ASP A 43 -37.15 3.98 -17.00
CA ASP A 43 -37.80 4.39 -18.27
C ASP A 43 -36.96 5.45 -19.01
N ASN A 44 -35.63 5.32 -19.02
CA ASN A 44 -34.71 6.30 -19.61
C ASN A 44 -34.64 6.19 -21.15
N GLY A 45 -35.34 5.25 -21.77
CA GLY A 45 -35.41 5.08 -23.23
C GLY A 45 -34.13 4.50 -23.86
N GLU A 46 -33.18 4.04 -23.05
CA GLU A 46 -31.95 3.41 -23.52
C GLU A 46 -32.21 2.06 -24.18
N ASN A 47 -31.58 1.82 -25.34
CA ASN A 47 -31.63 0.52 -25.99
C ASN A 47 -30.60 -0.42 -25.38
N LEU A 48 -31.02 -1.19 -24.39
CA LEU A 48 -30.17 -2.09 -23.63
C LEU A 48 -29.72 -3.30 -24.45
N VAL A 49 -28.40 -3.48 -24.56
CA VAL A 49 -27.79 -4.58 -25.31
C VAL A 49 -26.85 -5.36 -24.40
N LEU A 50 -27.11 -6.66 -24.27
CA LEU A 50 -26.25 -7.58 -23.53
C LEU A 50 -24.83 -7.57 -24.09
N GLY A 51 -23.85 -7.63 -23.20
CA GLY A 51 -22.42 -7.60 -23.54
C GLY A 51 -21.88 -6.24 -23.98
N LYS A 52 -22.66 -5.15 -23.88
CA LYS A 52 -22.16 -3.77 -24.07
C LYS A 52 -21.77 -3.11 -22.76
N TRP A 53 -20.87 -2.13 -22.86
CA TRP A 53 -20.40 -1.29 -21.77
C TRP A 53 -21.29 -0.07 -21.54
N TYR A 54 -21.49 0.25 -20.26
CA TYR A 54 -22.33 1.31 -19.75
C TYR A 54 -21.60 2.09 -18.66
N SER A 55 -21.84 3.39 -18.63
CA SER A 55 -21.56 4.21 -17.45
C SER A 55 -22.71 4.06 -16.48
N ILE A 56 -22.41 3.74 -15.22
CA ILE A 56 -23.39 3.40 -14.21
C ILE A 56 -23.29 4.43 -13.09
N PHE A 57 -24.41 5.06 -12.80
CA PHE A 57 -24.54 6.13 -11.81
C PHE A 57 -25.55 5.72 -10.73
N GLU A 58 -25.75 6.60 -9.74
CA GLU A 58 -26.79 6.42 -8.74
C GLU A 58 -28.18 6.37 -9.41
N GLY A 59 -28.76 5.17 -9.49
CA GLY A 59 -30.12 4.95 -10.00
C GLY A 59 -30.28 5.09 -11.52
N ASP A 60 -29.19 5.27 -12.26
CA ASP A 60 -29.25 5.46 -13.72
C ASP A 60 -28.05 4.82 -14.44
N TYR A 61 -28.17 4.69 -15.76
CA TYR A 61 -27.17 4.12 -16.64
C TYR A 61 -27.26 4.72 -18.04
N GLU A 62 -26.11 4.91 -18.68
CA GLU A 62 -26.04 5.41 -20.05
C GLU A 62 -25.10 4.54 -20.88
N ALA A 63 -25.45 4.28 -22.14
CA ALA A 63 -24.62 3.49 -23.02
C ALA A 63 -23.30 4.22 -23.31
N HIS A 64 -22.17 3.54 -23.10
CA HIS A 64 -20.86 4.14 -23.29
C HIS A 64 -20.48 4.05 -24.78
N PHE A 65 -21.05 4.93 -25.62
CA PHE A 65 -21.09 4.78 -27.09
C PHE A 65 -19.77 4.68 -27.87
N ASN A 66 -18.59 4.75 -27.24
CA ASN A 66 -17.28 4.58 -27.89
C ASN A 66 -16.22 3.90 -26.98
N PHE A 67 -16.64 3.16 -25.95
CA PHE A 67 -15.69 2.49 -25.06
C PHE A 67 -15.50 1.03 -25.47
N GLU A 68 -14.26 0.67 -25.79
CA GLU A 68 -13.83 -0.71 -25.97
C GLU A 68 -12.62 -0.96 -25.06
N MET A 69 -12.76 -1.89 -24.12
CA MET A 69 -11.64 -2.29 -23.27
C MET A 69 -10.85 -3.39 -23.98
N THR A 70 -9.66 -3.05 -24.48
CA THR A 70 -8.85 -3.95 -25.32
C THR A 70 -8.49 -5.27 -24.63
N ASP A 71 -8.32 -5.22 -23.31
CA ASP A 71 -7.91 -6.36 -22.48
C ASP A 71 -9.09 -7.19 -21.93
N CYS A 72 -10.33 -6.76 -22.20
CA CYS A 72 -11.56 -7.46 -21.87
C CYS A 72 -12.62 -7.22 -22.95
N LYS A 73 -12.62 -8.08 -23.96
CA LYS A 73 -13.59 -8.01 -25.06
C LYS A 73 -14.87 -8.72 -24.65
N VAL A 74 -15.99 -8.03 -24.69
CA VAL A 74 -17.28 -8.55 -24.23
C VAL A 74 -18.26 -8.59 -25.40
N TRP A 75 -19.07 -9.64 -25.46
CA TRP A 75 -20.17 -9.76 -26.42
C TRP A 75 -21.29 -10.65 -25.87
N ALA A 76 -22.47 -10.58 -26.49
CA ALA A 76 -23.54 -11.55 -26.29
C ALA A 76 -23.71 -12.40 -27.55
N ASP A 77 -24.07 -13.67 -27.39
CA ASP A 77 -24.48 -14.51 -28.50
C ASP A 77 -25.97 -14.31 -28.87
N THR A 78 -26.45 -15.09 -29.83
CA THR A 78 -27.85 -15.04 -30.30
C THR A 78 -28.86 -15.49 -29.25
N ASP A 79 -28.43 -16.25 -28.25
CA ASP A 79 -29.28 -16.76 -27.16
C ASP A 79 -29.28 -15.80 -25.96
N GLY A 80 -28.59 -14.66 -26.07
CA GLY A 80 -28.46 -13.67 -25.01
C GLY A 80 -27.46 -14.07 -23.92
N GLN A 81 -26.61 -15.06 -24.16
CA GLN A 81 -25.55 -15.43 -23.24
C GLN A 81 -24.36 -14.48 -23.40
N VAL A 82 -23.92 -13.89 -22.29
CA VAL A 82 -22.78 -12.95 -22.29
C VAL A 82 -21.47 -13.69 -22.10
N PHE A 83 -20.49 -13.32 -22.93
CA PHE A 83 -19.13 -13.83 -22.94
C PHE A 83 -18.12 -12.70 -22.80
N ALA A 84 -16.95 -13.05 -22.27
CA ALA A 84 -15.80 -12.16 -22.24
C ALA A 84 -14.53 -12.92 -22.61
N GLN A 85 -13.65 -12.27 -23.39
CA GLN A 85 -12.30 -12.74 -23.69
C GLN A 85 -11.30 -11.92 -22.88
N VAL A 86 -10.54 -12.62 -22.04
CA VAL A 86 -9.64 -12.00 -21.05
C VAL A 86 -8.35 -12.80 -20.89
N MET A 87 -7.34 -12.14 -20.32
CA MET A 87 -6.18 -12.82 -19.75
C MET A 87 -6.51 -13.38 -18.37
N ALA A 88 -6.00 -14.58 -18.08
CA ALA A 88 -6.11 -15.25 -16.80
C ALA A 88 -4.81 -15.96 -16.42
N ILE A 89 -4.65 -16.20 -15.12
CA ILE A 89 -3.47 -16.85 -14.53
C ILE A 89 -3.93 -17.85 -13.47
N GLY A 90 -3.17 -18.94 -13.33
CA GLY A 90 -3.29 -19.91 -12.23
C GLY A 90 -2.08 -19.84 -11.29
N PRO A 91 -2.19 -20.32 -10.04
CA PRO A 91 -1.09 -20.30 -9.08
C PRO A 91 0.08 -21.17 -9.56
N ASN A 92 1.31 -20.73 -9.26
CA ASN A 92 2.48 -21.59 -9.38
C ASN A 92 2.70 -22.36 -8.08
N ASP A 93 2.17 -23.58 -8.04
CA ASP A 93 2.21 -24.47 -6.88
C ASP A 93 3.63 -24.82 -6.40
N PHE A 94 4.66 -24.68 -7.26
CA PHE A 94 6.06 -24.90 -6.88
C PHE A 94 6.72 -23.68 -6.25
N ALA A 95 6.24 -22.47 -6.57
CA ALA A 95 6.81 -21.22 -6.07
C ALA A 95 6.13 -20.74 -4.78
N LEU A 96 4.88 -21.14 -4.54
CA LEU A 96 4.10 -20.69 -3.39
C LEU A 96 4.37 -21.54 -2.14
N PRO A 97 4.43 -20.91 -0.95
CA PRO A 97 4.40 -21.62 0.33
C PRO A 97 3.17 -22.51 0.44
N ARG A 98 3.29 -23.61 1.20
CA ARG A 98 2.24 -24.62 1.36
C ARG A 98 0.89 -24.02 1.76
N GLU A 99 0.87 -23.08 2.70
CA GLU A 99 -0.38 -22.50 3.20
C GLU A 99 -1.14 -21.75 2.10
N ILE A 100 -0.43 -20.92 1.33
CA ILE A 100 -1.01 -20.13 0.22
C ILE A 100 -1.39 -21.04 -0.94
N ARG A 101 -0.51 -22.00 -1.27
CA ARG A 101 -0.77 -22.99 -2.33
C ARG A 101 -2.03 -23.79 -2.05
N ASP A 102 -2.15 -24.35 -0.85
CA ASP A 102 -3.28 -25.21 -0.50
C ASP A 102 -4.60 -24.40 -0.50
N LYS A 103 -4.56 -23.11 -0.12
CA LYS A 103 -5.69 -22.16 -0.18
C LYS A 103 -6.15 -21.84 -1.61
N TYR A 104 -5.21 -21.62 -2.52
CA TYR A 104 -5.51 -21.18 -3.90
C TYR A 104 -5.43 -22.30 -4.95
N ARG A 105 -5.33 -23.56 -4.51
CA ARG A 105 -5.18 -24.70 -5.41
C ARG A 105 -6.26 -24.73 -6.51
N LEU A 106 -5.83 -24.87 -7.77
CA LEU A 106 -6.67 -24.85 -8.97
C LEU A 106 -7.47 -23.55 -9.19
N ALA A 107 -7.17 -22.48 -8.45
CA ALA A 107 -7.80 -21.19 -8.69
C ALA A 107 -7.37 -20.63 -10.05
N VAL A 108 -8.34 -20.08 -10.78
CA VAL A 108 -8.09 -19.33 -12.01
C VAL A 108 -8.55 -17.91 -11.74
N TRP A 109 -7.70 -16.93 -12.04
CA TRP A 109 -7.98 -15.53 -11.74
C TRP A 109 -7.70 -14.65 -12.96
N SER A 110 -8.60 -13.70 -13.19
CA SER A 110 -8.42 -12.62 -14.16
C SER A 110 -8.42 -11.26 -13.45
N PRO A 111 -7.54 -10.32 -13.82
CA PRO A 111 -7.58 -8.95 -13.32
C PRO A 111 -8.93 -8.27 -13.52
N PHE A 112 -9.65 -8.62 -14.58
CA PHE A 112 -10.91 -7.97 -14.94
C PHE A 112 -12.12 -8.66 -14.36
N LEU A 113 -12.09 -10.00 -14.26
CA LEU A 113 -13.26 -10.80 -13.90
C LEU A 113 -13.13 -11.49 -12.53
N LYS A 114 -12.01 -11.28 -11.83
CA LYS A 114 -11.66 -11.88 -10.54
C LYS A 114 -11.59 -13.41 -10.64
N PHE A 115 -12.08 -14.14 -9.64
CA PHE A 115 -12.01 -15.60 -9.62
C PHE A 115 -12.99 -16.22 -10.63
N LEU A 116 -12.47 -17.18 -11.38
CA LEU A 116 -13.21 -17.90 -12.42
C LEU A 116 -13.52 -19.32 -11.97
N VAL A 117 -14.57 -19.90 -12.55
CA VAL A 117 -14.88 -21.32 -12.42
C VAL A 117 -14.28 -22.07 -13.61
N ASP A 118 -13.40 -23.04 -13.33
CA ASP A 118 -12.79 -23.92 -14.35
C ASP A 118 -13.34 -25.35 -14.20
N LYS A 119 -14.63 -25.56 -14.52
CA LYS A 119 -15.32 -26.83 -14.23
C LYS A 119 -14.74 -28.03 -14.98
N GLU A 120 -14.31 -27.79 -16.22
CA GLU A 120 -13.78 -28.81 -17.12
C GLU A 120 -12.25 -28.89 -17.08
N ASP A 121 -11.62 -28.21 -16.11
CA ASP A 121 -10.16 -28.14 -15.96
C ASP A 121 -9.45 -27.62 -17.23
N LEU A 122 -10.13 -26.79 -18.03
CA LEU A 122 -9.62 -26.33 -19.33
C LEU A 122 -8.36 -25.47 -19.15
N PHE A 123 -8.37 -24.56 -18.17
CA PHE A 123 -7.25 -23.67 -17.95
C PHE A 123 -6.08 -24.43 -17.31
N ASN A 124 -6.34 -25.12 -16.20
CA ASN A 124 -5.28 -25.78 -15.42
C ASN A 124 -4.66 -26.99 -16.13
N SER A 125 -5.40 -27.66 -17.02
CA SER A 125 -4.83 -28.72 -17.87
C SER A 125 -3.99 -28.18 -19.03
N THR A 126 -4.21 -26.93 -19.46
CA THR A 126 -3.54 -26.33 -20.61
C THR A 126 -2.32 -25.50 -20.23
N PHE A 127 -2.42 -24.66 -19.20
CA PHE A 127 -1.36 -23.74 -18.78
C PHE A 127 -0.63 -24.23 -17.54
N ARG A 128 0.68 -24.03 -17.50
CA ARG A 128 1.44 -24.29 -16.27
C ARG A 128 1.16 -23.20 -15.25
N GLY A 129 1.23 -23.54 -13.97
CA GLY A 129 1.08 -22.57 -12.90
C GLY A 129 2.01 -21.36 -13.06
N GLY A 130 1.45 -20.16 -12.99
CA GLY A 130 2.13 -18.89 -13.21
C GLY A 130 2.19 -18.40 -14.66
N ASP A 131 1.83 -19.23 -15.64
CA ASP A 131 1.67 -18.79 -17.03
C ASP A 131 0.36 -18.01 -17.18
N VAL A 132 0.43 -16.93 -17.96
CA VAL A 132 -0.76 -16.15 -18.35
C VAL A 132 -1.30 -16.71 -19.66
N GLY A 133 -2.56 -17.12 -19.65
CA GLY A 133 -3.28 -17.62 -20.80
C GLY A 133 -4.42 -16.69 -21.20
N GLU A 134 -4.75 -16.66 -22.49
CA GLU A 134 -5.96 -16.00 -22.98
C GLU A 134 -7.10 -17.01 -23.06
N ILE A 135 -8.26 -16.62 -22.53
CA ILE A 135 -9.44 -17.49 -22.45
C ILE A 135 -10.71 -16.75 -22.83
N VAL A 136 -11.73 -17.51 -23.17
CA VAL A 136 -13.11 -17.04 -23.20
C VAL A 136 -13.87 -17.63 -22.03
N VAL A 137 -14.60 -16.76 -21.35
CA VAL A 137 -15.49 -17.10 -20.25
C VAL A 137 -16.93 -16.75 -20.59
N LYS A 138 -17.89 -17.45 -19.98
CA LYS A 138 -19.31 -17.10 -20.02
C LYS A 138 -19.77 -16.59 -18.66
N PHE A 139 -20.71 -15.64 -18.65
CA PHE A 139 -21.41 -15.24 -17.43
C PHE A 139 -22.30 -16.39 -16.93
N ALA A 140 -21.93 -17.00 -15.80
CA ALA A 140 -22.59 -18.16 -15.22
C ALA A 140 -22.51 -18.11 -13.68
N PRO A 141 -23.25 -17.18 -13.05
CA PRO A 141 -23.23 -17.03 -11.59
C PRO A 141 -23.67 -18.33 -10.91
N SER A 142 -22.82 -18.84 -10.01
CA SER A 142 -23.08 -20.07 -9.25
C SER A 142 -23.73 -19.76 -7.90
N LYS A 143 -24.65 -20.62 -7.46
CA LYS A 143 -25.18 -20.58 -6.08
C LYS A 143 -24.15 -21.03 -5.05
N ASP A 144 -23.25 -21.93 -5.44
CA ASP A 144 -22.24 -22.51 -4.55
C ASP A 144 -21.00 -21.60 -4.42
N HIS A 145 -20.76 -20.76 -5.44
CA HIS A 145 -19.65 -19.81 -5.49
C HIS A 145 -20.17 -18.43 -5.96
N PRO A 146 -20.88 -17.69 -5.09
CA PRO A 146 -21.50 -16.41 -5.46
C PRO A 146 -20.48 -15.33 -5.84
N ASP A 147 -19.23 -15.48 -5.43
CA ASP A 147 -18.09 -14.63 -5.77
C ASP A 147 -17.46 -14.96 -7.13
N ARG A 148 -17.88 -16.05 -7.78
CA ARG A 148 -17.40 -16.49 -9.09
C ARG A 148 -18.54 -16.42 -10.11
N LEU A 149 -18.52 -15.34 -10.87
CA LEU A 149 -19.61 -14.99 -11.79
C LEU A 149 -19.39 -15.54 -13.21
N PHE A 150 -18.18 -16.00 -13.51
CA PHE A 150 -17.78 -16.39 -14.85
C PHE A 150 -17.14 -17.78 -14.88
N GLU A 151 -17.47 -18.55 -15.90
CA GLU A 151 -16.99 -19.92 -16.13
C GLU A 151 -16.11 -19.96 -17.38
N VAL A 152 -14.94 -20.59 -17.29
CA VAL A 152 -14.03 -20.82 -18.42
C VAL A 152 -14.69 -21.81 -19.37
N VAL A 153 -14.82 -21.44 -20.66
CA VAL A 153 -15.46 -22.28 -21.68
C VAL A 153 -14.57 -22.58 -22.88
N ARG A 154 -13.50 -21.81 -23.07
CA ARG A 154 -12.58 -22.01 -24.21
C ARG A 154 -11.22 -21.39 -23.93
N ILE A 155 -10.16 -22.08 -24.35
CA ILE A 155 -8.80 -21.52 -24.43
C ILE A 155 -8.61 -20.84 -25.79
N VAL A 156 -8.03 -19.64 -25.81
CA VAL A 156 -7.67 -18.98 -27.07
C VAL A 156 -6.26 -19.44 -27.45
N GLU A 157 -6.18 -20.26 -28.49
CA GLU A 157 -4.90 -20.71 -29.04
C GLU A 157 -4.16 -19.52 -29.66
N ARG A 158 -2.89 -19.35 -29.29
CA ARG A 158 -1.99 -18.37 -29.88
C ARG A 158 -0.70 -19.05 -30.31
N ASP A 159 -0.22 -18.68 -31.49
CA ASP A 159 1.10 -19.12 -31.98
C ASP A 159 2.26 -18.57 -31.13
N THR A 160 2.03 -17.46 -30.43
CA THR A 160 3.02 -16.78 -29.59
C THR A 160 2.46 -16.40 -28.23
N ARG A 161 3.32 -16.38 -27.21
CA ARG A 161 2.94 -15.96 -25.85
C ARG A 161 2.31 -14.56 -25.84
N PRO A 162 1.30 -14.32 -24.99
CA PRO A 162 0.74 -12.98 -24.78
C PRO A 162 1.81 -11.95 -24.41
N GLN A 163 1.77 -10.77 -25.04
CA GLN A 163 2.62 -9.63 -24.71
C GLN A 163 1.89 -8.70 -23.74
N ASN A 164 2.64 -7.86 -23.01
CA ASN A 164 2.11 -6.84 -22.09
C ASN A 164 1.23 -7.36 -20.93
N VAL A 165 1.40 -8.62 -20.53
CA VAL A 165 0.60 -9.26 -19.46
C VAL A 165 1.11 -9.02 -18.04
N ALA A 166 2.00 -8.03 -17.83
CA ALA A 166 2.56 -7.72 -16.51
C ALA A 166 1.48 -7.43 -15.46
N TYR A 167 0.37 -6.81 -15.87
CA TYR A 167 -0.77 -6.49 -15.01
C TYR A 167 -1.49 -7.76 -14.48
N ALA A 168 -1.38 -8.90 -15.18
CA ALA A 168 -1.98 -10.16 -14.75
C ALA A 168 -1.19 -10.89 -13.67
N HIS A 169 0.06 -10.47 -13.41
CA HIS A 169 0.95 -11.12 -12.44
C HIS A 169 0.81 -10.61 -10.99
N LEU A 170 -0.25 -9.85 -10.69
CA LEU A 170 -0.63 -9.46 -9.32
C LEU A 170 -1.93 -10.14 -8.82
N PRO A 171 -2.11 -11.47 -8.98
CA PRO A 171 -3.27 -12.17 -8.47
C PRO A 171 -3.26 -12.23 -6.93
N PRO A 172 -4.40 -12.58 -6.30
CA PRO A 172 -4.55 -12.72 -4.85
C PRO A 172 -3.43 -13.48 -4.13
N TRP A 173 -3.00 -14.64 -4.64
CA TRP A 173 -1.93 -15.43 -4.01
C TRP A 173 -0.57 -14.76 -4.08
N THR A 174 -0.29 -14.00 -5.15
CA THR A 174 0.92 -13.19 -5.24
C THR A 174 0.83 -12.09 -4.19
N MET A 175 -0.27 -11.33 -4.15
CA MET A 175 -0.46 -10.26 -3.17
C MET A 175 -0.37 -10.76 -1.72
N GLU A 176 -0.97 -11.91 -1.41
CA GLU A 176 -0.87 -12.53 -0.09
C GLU A 176 0.56 -12.97 0.24
N PHE A 177 1.28 -13.53 -0.73
CA PHE A 177 2.70 -13.86 -0.58
C PHE A 177 3.54 -12.60 -0.33
N LEU A 178 3.31 -11.53 -1.10
CA LEU A 178 3.99 -10.24 -0.90
C LEU A 178 3.70 -9.68 0.50
N ALA A 179 2.45 -9.74 0.95
CA ALA A 179 2.04 -9.23 2.26
C ALA A 179 2.62 -10.00 3.45
N THR A 180 2.78 -11.32 3.32
CA THR A 180 3.11 -12.20 4.46
C THR A 180 4.53 -12.71 4.48
N ARG A 181 5.18 -12.80 3.33
CA ARG A 181 6.48 -13.48 3.17
C ARG A 181 7.55 -12.63 2.53
N MET A 182 7.21 -11.60 1.75
CA MET A 182 8.25 -10.71 1.25
C MET A 182 8.77 -9.87 2.41
N GLU A 183 10.01 -10.16 2.78
CA GLU A 183 10.83 -9.15 3.42
C GLU A 183 10.85 -7.90 2.50
N PRO A 184 10.73 -6.69 3.05
CA PRO A 184 10.89 -5.47 2.29
C PRO A 184 12.12 -5.59 1.40
N VAL A 185 12.01 -5.26 0.12
CA VAL A 185 13.09 -5.38 -0.89
C VAL A 185 14.38 -4.66 -0.44
N TYR A 186 14.27 -3.76 0.53
CA TYR A 186 15.36 -3.38 1.42
C TYR A 186 15.66 -4.48 2.44
N VAL A 187 16.24 -5.60 1.99
CA VAL A 187 17.06 -6.41 2.89
C VAL A 187 17.99 -5.41 3.54
N LEU A 188 17.84 -5.22 4.85
CA LEU A 188 18.58 -4.24 5.62
C LEU A 188 20.05 -4.65 5.59
N ARG A 189 20.76 -4.26 4.52
CA ARG A 189 22.13 -4.69 4.32
C ARG A 189 22.92 -4.13 5.49
N PRO A 190 23.73 -4.95 6.18
CA PRO A 190 24.53 -4.47 7.31
C PRO A 190 25.46 -3.29 6.97
N SER A 191 25.70 -3.02 5.68
CA SER A 191 26.48 -1.87 5.20
C SER A 191 25.69 -0.56 5.09
N LEU A 192 24.35 -0.57 5.12
CA LEU A 192 23.54 0.64 4.98
C LEU A 192 23.66 1.53 6.23
N PRO A 193 23.70 2.86 6.09
CA PRO A 193 23.84 3.79 7.23
C PRO A 193 22.76 3.67 8.30
N ILE A 194 21.56 3.27 7.90
CA ILE A 194 20.43 3.07 8.81
C ILE A 194 20.66 1.90 9.78
N VAL A 195 21.45 0.89 9.38
CA VAL A 195 21.79 -0.29 10.18
C VAL A 195 23.16 -0.12 10.82
N ASN A 196 24.14 0.31 10.03
CA ASN A 196 25.48 0.64 10.48
C ASN A 196 25.68 2.14 10.46
N ARG A 197 25.38 2.77 11.60
CA ARG A 197 25.55 4.23 11.80
C ARG A 197 26.98 4.73 11.60
N TYR A 198 27.97 3.85 11.53
CA TYR A 198 29.37 4.19 11.27
C TYR A 198 29.79 3.95 9.80
N GLY A 199 28.96 3.22 9.04
CA GLY A 199 29.17 2.93 7.62
C GLY A 199 29.24 4.19 6.77
N MET A 200 30.04 4.15 5.71
CA MET A 200 30.07 5.17 4.66
C MET A 200 29.30 4.64 3.44
N THR A 201 28.46 5.45 2.82
CA THR A 201 27.76 5.09 1.58
C THR A 201 28.59 5.33 0.35
N GLU A 202 28.27 4.66 -0.75
CA GLU A 202 28.84 4.99 -2.04
C GLU A 202 28.39 6.39 -2.49
N ARG A 203 29.30 7.17 -3.10
CA ARG A 203 29.05 8.57 -3.47
C ARG A 203 27.91 8.76 -4.48
N ARG A 204 27.51 7.71 -5.20
CA ARG A 204 26.48 7.77 -6.26
C ARG A 204 25.11 7.33 -5.79
N ASP A 205 25.00 6.82 -4.57
CA ASP A 205 23.72 6.37 -4.05
C ASP A 205 22.78 7.54 -3.83
N ALA A 206 21.57 7.44 -4.38
CA ALA A 206 20.46 8.34 -4.08
C ALA A 206 19.36 7.57 -3.33
N ALA A 207 18.61 8.31 -2.52
CA ALA A 207 17.39 7.82 -1.89
C ALA A 207 16.29 8.86 -2.03
N ILE A 208 15.05 8.38 -2.01
CA ILE A 208 13.88 9.23 -1.74
C ILE A 208 13.61 9.15 -0.24
N GLY A 209 13.36 10.29 0.39
CA GLY A 209 13.04 10.36 1.81
C GLY A 209 12.21 11.57 2.18
N ILE A 210 11.56 11.50 3.33
CA ILE A 210 10.60 12.50 3.80
C ILE A 210 11.24 13.44 4.83
N CYS A 211 10.91 14.73 4.76
CA CYS A 211 11.28 15.69 5.80
C CYS A 211 10.38 15.51 7.03
N ILE A 212 10.92 14.92 8.10
CA ILE A 212 10.17 14.56 9.32
C ILE A 212 10.21 15.63 10.41
N LYS A 213 11.24 16.50 10.39
CA LYS A 213 11.39 17.63 11.32
C LYS A 213 12.14 18.78 10.67
N VAL A 214 11.78 19.99 11.06
CA VAL A 214 12.45 21.24 10.67
C VAL A 214 12.98 21.96 11.92
N ASP A 215 13.93 22.88 11.75
CA ASP A 215 14.51 23.69 12.83
C ASP A 215 15.12 22.91 14.02
N VAL A 216 15.68 21.73 13.75
CA VAL A 216 16.35 20.88 14.75
C VAL A 216 17.78 21.36 14.96
N LYS A 217 18.29 21.31 16.20
CA LYS A 217 19.70 21.60 16.50
C LYS A 217 20.62 20.68 15.72
N ASN A 218 21.54 21.25 14.94
CA ASN A 218 22.54 20.50 14.20
C ASN A 218 23.61 19.97 15.17
N PRO A 219 23.74 18.64 15.35
CA PRO A 219 24.75 18.08 16.27
C PRO A 219 26.19 18.38 15.83
N ALA A 220 26.42 18.66 14.54
CA ALA A 220 27.74 18.98 14.00
C ALA A 220 28.03 20.50 13.95
N TYR A 221 27.19 21.33 14.55
CA TYR A 221 27.40 22.77 14.60
C TYR A 221 28.69 23.12 15.36
N SER A 222 29.49 24.02 14.78
CA SER A 222 30.64 24.62 15.43
C SER A 222 30.67 26.12 15.20
N ALA A 223 30.51 26.90 16.27
CA ALA A 223 30.60 28.37 16.24
C ALA A 223 31.96 28.89 15.72
N LYS A 224 33.01 28.05 15.76
CA LYS A 224 34.36 28.37 15.27
C LYS A 224 34.51 28.24 13.76
N LYS A 225 33.58 27.56 13.07
CA LYS A 225 33.67 27.28 11.63
C LYS A 225 32.71 28.19 10.87
N ALA A 226 33.27 29.09 10.05
CA ALA A 226 32.49 29.94 9.16
C ALA A 226 31.61 29.08 8.23
N GLY A 227 30.33 29.44 8.11
CA GLY A 227 29.35 28.70 7.29
C GLY A 227 28.82 27.40 7.92
N SER A 228 29.10 27.14 9.20
CA SER A 228 28.45 26.09 9.99
C SER A 228 27.06 26.56 10.44
N LEU A 229 26.03 25.75 10.20
CA LEU A 229 24.65 26.09 10.55
C LEU A 229 24.24 25.49 11.90
N GLU A 230 23.61 26.30 12.75
CA GLU A 230 23.14 25.88 14.07
C GLU A 230 21.90 24.97 14.00
N LYS A 231 21.03 25.21 13.02
CA LYS A 231 19.81 24.43 12.78
C LYS A 231 19.87 23.68 11.46
N CYS A 232 19.12 22.59 11.38
CA CYS A 232 18.93 21.79 10.18
C CYS A 232 17.52 21.19 10.12
N CYS A 233 17.09 20.81 8.92
CA CYS A 233 15.97 19.89 8.76
C CYS A 233 16.47 18.45 8.89
N VAL A 234 15.57 17.52 9.20
CA VAL A 234 15.86 16.09 9.29
C VAL A 234 15.02 15.37 8.24
N LEU A 235 15.71 14.70 7.32
CA LEU A 235 15.14 13.77 6.37
C LEU A 235 15.24 12.35 6.94
N PHE A 236 14.31 11.49 6.55
CA PHE A 236 14.39 10.05 6.80
C PHE A 236 14.19 9.27 5.50
N SER A 237 15.00 8.24 5.29
CA SER A 237 14.72 7.18 4.30
C SER A 237 15.14 5.82 4.85
N PRO A 238 14.49 4.72 4.43
CA PRO A 238 14.90 3.35 4.79
C PRO A 238 16.31 2.99 4.30
N ARG A 239 16.88 3.74 3.35
CA ARG A 239 18.25 3.52 2.85
C ARG A 239 19.30 4.22 3.72
N PHE A 240 19.07 5.49 4.07
CA PHE A 240 20.07 6.34 4.72
C PHE A 240 19.81 6.57 6.21
N GLY A 241 18.63 6.22 6.70
CA GLY A 241 18.19 6.57 8.06
C GLY A 241 17.98 8.07 8.19
N LEU A 242 18.26 8.60 9.38
CA LEU A 242 18.19 10.04 9.60
C LEU A 242 19.33 10.74 8.86
N THR A 243 18.98 11.77 8.10
CA THR A 243 19.93 12.61 7.36
C THR A 243 19.66 14.07 7.64
N LYS A 244 20.72 14.84 7.91
CA LYS A 244 20.62 16.29 8.09
C LYS A 244 20.52 16.98 6.74
N LEU A 245 19.59 17.90 6.62
CA LEU A 245 19.51 18.84 5.51
C LEU A 245 19.89 20.23 6.01
N LEU A 246 21.02 20.71 5.50
CA LEU A 246 21.60 22.00 5.86
C LEU A 246 21.01 23.09 4.97
N VAL A 247 20.03 23.81 5.51
CA VAL A 247 19.34 24.89 4.80
C VAL A 247 20.20 26.16 4.86
N ARG A 248 20.89 26.46 3.76
CA ARG A 248 21.56 27.74 3.57
C ARG A 248 20.58 28.68 2.91
N GLU A 249 20.36 29.86 3.48
CA GLU A 249 19.86 30.98 2.69
C GLU A 249 20.87 31.18 1.54
N MET A 250 20.40 31.13 0.30
CA MET A 250 21.23 31.47 -0.84
C MET A 250 21.60 32.94 -0.72
N MET A 251 22.71 33.25 -0.06
CA MET A 251 23.41 34.50 -0.36
C MET A 251 23.87 34.37 -1.80
N VAL A 252 23.30 35.20 -2.68
CA VAL A 252 23.77 35.36 -4.05
C VAL A 252 25.23 35.76 -3.96
N SER A 253 26.14 34.80 -4.13
CA SER A 253 27.55 35.11 -4.31
C SER A 253 27.65 35.79 -5.67
N GLY A 254 27.70 37.12 -5.65
CA GLY A 254 28.04 37.94 -6.81
C GLY A 254 29.49 37.70 -7.19
N HIS A 255 29.82 36.51 -7.72
CA HIS A 255 31.02 36.33 -8.50
C HIS A 255 30.76 36.98 -9.86
N LYS A 256 31.15 38.25 -9.99
CA LYS A 256 31.38 38.86 -11.31
C LYS A 256 32.52 38.07 -11.96
N HIS A 257 32.19 37.08 -12.77
CA HIS A 257 33.12 36.63 -13.79
C HIS A 257 33.28 37.78 -14.77
N ALA A 258 34.50 38.33 -14.85
CA ALA A 258 34.81 39.48 -15.69
C ALA A 258 34.65 39.20 -17.19
N ASP A 259 34.46 37.94 -17.61
CA ASP A 259 34.23 37.58 -18.99
C ASP A 259 33.29 36.38 -19.07
N LYS A 260 32.02 36.63 -19.38
CA LYS A 260 31.11 35.83 -20.23
C LYS A 260 29.67 36.28 -19.98
N ASN A 261 29.07 36.87 -21.00
CA ASN A 261 27.63 37.10 -21.07
C ASN A 261 26.91 35.75 -21.09
N VAL A 262 26.57 35.23 -19.91
CA VAL A 262 25.55 34.19 -19.76
C VAL A 262 24.45 34.80 -18.90
N THR A 263 23.43 35.35 -19.56
CA THR A 263 22.15 35.71 -18.94
C THR A 263 21.35 34.44 -18.72
N GLU A 264 21.70 33.66 -17.71
CA GLU A 264 20.73 32.77 -17.07
C GLU A 264 19.98 33.57 -16.01
N GLN A 265 18.65 33.63 -16.15
CA GLN A 265 17.78 34.26 -15.18
C GLN A 265 17.92 33.55 -13.83
N VAL A 266 18.62 34.20 -12.91
CA VAL A 266 18.68 33.78 -11.51
C VAL A 266 17.29 33.98 -10.90
N LYS A 267 16.54 32.89 -10.73
CA LYS A 267 15.32 32.89 -9.91
C LYS A 267 15.72 33.21 -8.46
N SER A 268 15.41 34.42 -8.01
CA SER A 268 15.33 34.75 -6.59
C SER A 268 14.34 33.80 -5.93
N MET A 269 14.80 32.94 -5.01
CA MET A 269 13.92 32.15 -4.14
C MET A 269 13.97 32.75 -2.74
N ASP A 270 13.08 33.70 -2.49
CA ASP A 270 12.80 34.21 -1.16
C ASP A 270 12.08 33.13 -0.34
N LYS A 271 12.87 32.37 0.44
CA LYS A 271 12.56 31.41 1.54
C LYS A 271 13.18 30.03 1.30
N PRO A 272 13.65 29.34 2.35
CA PRO A 272 14.03 27.93 2.26
C PRO A 272 12.96 27.09 1.55
N PHE A 273 13.35 26.45 0.46
CA PHE A 273 12.49 25.61 -0.38
C PHE A 273 11.93 24.37 0.37
N TYR A 274 12.45 24.07 1.56
CA TYR A 274 12.20 22.80 2.24
C TYR A 274 11.06 22.89 3.23
N LYS A 275 10.09 21.97 3.11
CA LYS A 275 8.86 21.97 3.90
C LYS A 275 8.72 20.64 4.63
N LEU A 276 8.28 20.73 5.89
CA LEU A 276 7.89 19.57 6.69
C LEU A 276 6.87 18.72 5.93
N GLY A 277 7.01 17.40 5.95
CA GLY A 277 6.10 16.46 5.28
C GLY A 277 6.29 16.34 3.75
N LYS A 278 7.24 17.06 3.16
CA LYS A 278 7.58 16.89 1.73
C LYS A 278 8.62 15.79 1.52
N TRP A 279 8.57 15.21 0.33
CA TRP A 279 9.45 14.13 -0.12
C TRP A 279 10.56 14.68 -1.00
N TYR A 280 11.77 14.17 -0.79
CA TYR A 280 12.97 14.65 -1.47
C TYR A 280 13.80 13.48 -1.97
N LYS A 281 14.29 13.58 -3.20
CA LYS A 281 15.39 12.77 -3.70
C LYS A 281 16.70 13.45 -3.32
N TYR A 282 17.65 12.70 -2.76
CA TYR A 282 18.94 13.25 -2.34
C TYR A 282 20.03 12.18 -2.29
N GLN A 283 21.28 12.67 -2.27
CA GLN A 283 22.49 11.88 -2.04
C GLN A 283 23.09 12.22 -0.66
N LEU A 284 23.95 11.34 -0.13
CA LEU A 284 24.72 11.62 1.09
C LEU A 284 26.08 12.25 0.78
N GLY A 285 26.22 13.53 1.11
CA GLY A 285 27.49 14.24 1.14
C GLY A 285 28.22 13.95 2.43
N ASP A 286 29.07 12.92 2.44
CA ASP A 286 29.82 12.50 3.63
C ASP A 286 31.23 13.08 3.67
N ASN A 287 31.47 13.97 4.64
CA ASN A 287 32.75 14.66 4.83
C ASN A 287 33.90 13.70 5.18
N ARG A 288 33.61 12.47 5.63
CA ARG A 288 34.65 11.46 5.91
C ARG A 288 35.41 11.07 4.65
N TYR A 289 34.84 11.26 3.45
CA TYR A 289 35.54 11.06 2.19
C TYR A 289 36.58 12.14 1.86
N GLN A 290 36.56 13.28 2.53
CA GLN A 290 37.57 14.34 2.35
C GLN A 290 38.82 14.08 3.19
N LYS A 291 38.76 13.13 4.14
CA LYS A 291 39.92 12.71 4.92
C LYS A 291 40.91 11.95 4.04
N SER A 292 42.20 12.13 4.30
CA SER A 292 43.26 11.37 3.61
C SER A 292 43.06 9.86 3.78
N GLN A 293 43.58 9.06 2.85
CA GLN A 293 43.47 7.60 2.91
C GLN A 293 43.94 7.03 4.26
N LYS A 294 45.11 7.48 4.74
CA LYS A 294 45.66 7.09 6.04
C LYS A 294 44.70 7.41 7.20
N GLN A 295 44.09 8.60 7.21
CA GLN A 295 43.10 8.98 8.23
C GLN A 295 41.82 8.14 8.15
N ARG A 296 41.41 7.72 6.95
CA ARG A 296 40.25 6.84 6.76
C ARG A 296 40.53 5.43 7.25
N GLU A 297 41.73 4.92 6.99
CA GLU A 297 42.20 3.62 7.49
C GLU A 297 42.27 3.60 9.02
N THR A 298 42.86 4.63 9.64
CA THR A 298 42.89 4.78 11.11
C THR A 298 41.49 4.91 11.72
N ALA A 299 40.56 5.62 11.07
CA ALA A 299 39.18 5.72 11.55
C ALA A 299 38.42 4.39 11.42
N ARG A 300 38.73 3.59 10.40
CA ARG A 300 38.15 2.25 10.17
C ARG A 300 38.74 1.18 11.09
N SER A 301 39.96 1.36 11.59
CA SER A 301 40.61 0.43 12.51
C SER A 301 40.22 0.61 13.97
N LYS A 302 39.46 1.66 14.31
CA LYS A 302 38.94 1.85 15.68
C LYS A 302 38.00 0.71 16.05
N ALA A 303 38.14 0.22 17.28
CA ALA A 303 37.17 -0.71 17.85
C ALA A 303 35.81 0.00 18.00
N VAL A 304 34.69 -0.75 17.93
CA VAL A 304 33.34 -0.17 18.06
C VAL A 304 33.16 0.58 19.39
N GLU A 305 33.82 0.10 20.45
CA GLU A 305 33.82 0.72 21.80
C GLU A 305 34.50 2.09 21.84
N GLU A 306 35.36 2.41 20.87
CA GLU A 306 36.04 3.71 20.75
C GLU A 306 35.27 4.72 19.89
N LEU A 307 34.20 4.28 19.23
CA LEU A 307 33.42 5.13 18.33
C LEU A 307 32.40 5.96 19.13
N GLY A 308 32.41 7.26 18.89
CA GLY A 308 31.47 8.19 19.52
C GLY A 308 30.42 8.71 18.54
N PRO A 309 29.48 9.56 19.02
CA PRO A 309 28.51 10.23 18.17
C PRO A 309 29.13 11.00 16.99
N ALA A 310 30.35 11.53 17.18
CA ALA A 310 31.11 12.26 16.17
C ALA A 310 31.65 11.39 15.03
N ASP A 311 31.64 10.05 15.15
CA ASP A 311 32.08 9.12 14.10
C ASP A 311 30.90 8.65 13.22
N THR A 312 29.66 9.01 13.57
CA THR A 312 28.44 8.55 12.91
C THR A 312 28.15 9.23 11.57
N ALA A 313 27.40 8.56 10.71
CA ALA A 313 26.90 9.08 9.44
C ALA A 313 26.02 10.32 9.66
N PHE A 314 25.11 10.30 10.63
CA PHE A 314 24.26 11.46 10.95
C PHE A 314 25.08 12.68 11.40
N TYR A 315 26.21 12.49 12.07
CA TYR A 315 27.10 13.60 12.43
C TYR A 315 27.90 14.12 11.22
N ASN A 316 28.43 13.22 10.39
CA ASN A 316 29.41 13.59 9.35
C ASN A 316 28.82 13.85 7.96
N ALA A 317 27.61 13.37 7.69
CA ALA A 317 26.95 13.50 6.39
C ALA A 317 25.81 14.51 6.43
N ALA A 318 25.52 15.08 5.27
CA ALA A 318 24.34 15.89 5.01
C ALA A 318 23.75 15.53 3.65
N ALA A 319 22.46 15.78 3.47
CA ALA A 319 21.80 15.66 2.19
C ALA A 319 22.38 16.68 1.21
N VAL A 320 22.73 16.21 0.02
CA VAL A 320 23.23 16.99 -1.12
C VAL A 320 22.46 16.61 -2.39
N HIS A 321 22.51 17.45 -3.42
CA HIS A 321 21.75 17.26 -4.66
C HIS A 321 20.27 16.99 -4.39
N VAL A 322 19.68 17.85 -3.55
CA VAL A 322 18.33 17.66 -2.99
C VAL A 322 17.30 18.23 -3.97
N GLU A 323 16.32 17.42 -4.32
CA GLU A 323 15.24 17.76 -5.25
C GLU A 323 13.91 17.34 -4.62
N GLU A 324 12.91 18.23 -4.56
CA GLU A 324 11.55 17.84 -4.17
C GLU A 324 10.99 16.90 -5.23
N VAL A 325 10.39 15.80 -4.79
CA VAL A 325 9.76 14.82 -5.68
C VAL A 325 8.29 14.69 -5.36
N GLU A 326 7.57 14.04 -6.27
CA GLU A 326 6.20 13.64 -6.01
C GLU A 326 6.10 12.81 -4.72
N GLN A 327 4.95 12.96 -4.11
CA GLN A 327 4.65 12.33 -2.85
C GLN A 327 4.57 10.81 -3.01
N GLN A 328 5.42 10.08 -2.28
CA GLN A 328 5.44 8.62 -2.35
C GLN A 328 4.25 7.99 -1.62
N LYS A 329 3.76 8.66 -0.58
CA LYS A 329 2.57 8.28 0.20
C LYS A 329 1.79 9.48 0.65
N TYR A 330 0.47 9.36 0.75
CA TYR A 330 -0.35 10.41 1.33
C TYR A 330 0.17 10.79 2.73
N THR A 331 0.41 12.08 2.91
CA THR A 331 1.22 12.70 3.95
C THR A 331 0.60 14.05 4.21
N LYS A 332 0.36 14.34 5.48
CA LYS A 332 -0.19 15.59 5.97
C LYS A 332 0.62 16.08 7.15
N VAL A 333 0.61 17.39 7.38
CA VAL A 333 1.24 18.00 8.55
C VAL A 333 0.14 18.45 9.50
N MET A 334 0.06 17.81 10.66
CA MET A 334 -0.93 18.08 11.70
C MET A 334 -0.21 18.58 12.94
N ASN A 335 -0.49 19.82 13.37
CA ASN A 335 0.09 20.40 14.59
C ASN A 335 1.64 20.34 14.66
N GLY A 336 2.32 20.44 13.50
CA GLY A 336 3.80 20.37 13.43
C GLY A 336 4.38 18.95 13.45
N ASP A 337 3.53 17.92 13.40
CA ASP A 337 3.93 16.53 13.21
C ASP A 337 3.55 16.03 11.82
N VAL A 338 4.40 15.16 11.28
CA VAL A 338 4.16 14.49 10.00
C VAL A 338 3.33 13.24 10.25
N GLU A 339 2.19 13.17 9.57
CA GLU A 339 1.32 12.01 9.52
C GLU A 339 1.32 11.43 8.11
N ILE A 340 1.42 10.10 8.00
CA ILE A 340 1.55 9.38 6.72
C ILE A 340 0.56 8.21 6.72
N ASP A 341 -0.16 8.02 5.62
CA ASP A 341 -1.04 6.88 5.45
C ASP A 341 -0.25 5.67 4.95
N THR A 342 -0.53 4.51 5.53
CA THR A 342 0.09 3.23 5.17
C THR A 342 -0.87 2.07 5.39
N SER A 343 -0.48 0.88 4.96
CA SER A 343 -1.22 -0.36 5.18
C SER A 343 -0.29 -1.52 5.46
N PHE A 344 -0.78 -2.51 6.21
CA PHE A 344 -0.06 -3.74 6.49
C PHE A 344 -1.02 -4.93 6.56
N ALA A 345 -0.49 -6.12 6.31
CA ALA A 345 -1.24 -7.36 6.44
C ALA A 345 -1.44 -7.69 7.92
N PHE A 346 -2.65 -8.08 8.29
CA PHE A 346 -2.95 -8.55 9.63
C PHE A 346 -2.21 -9.85 9.91
N ASN A 347 -1.43 -9.85 10.99
CA ASN A 347 -0.80 -11.03 11.54
C ASN A 347 -1.14 -11.10 13.03
N HIS A 348 -1.90 -12.11 13.43
CA HIS A 348 -2.32 -12.27 14.82
C HIS A 348 -1.12 -12.44 15.75
N GLU A 349 -0.17 -13.30 15.38
CA GLU A 349 1.05 -13.61 16.17
C GLU A 349 1.96 -12.39 16.37
N MET A 350 1.90 -11.43 15.44
CA MET A 350 2.62 -10.17 15.58
C MET A 350 2.05 -9.31 16.72
N LEU A 351 0.73 -9.34 16.91
CA LEU A 351 0.02 -8.50 17.87
C LEU A 351 -0.04 -9.13 19.27
N GLU A 352 -0.13 -10.46 19.35
CA GLU A 352 -0.11 -11.22 20.61
C GLU A 352 0.21 -12.70 20.40
N ASP A 353 0.53 -13.40 21.49
CA ASP A 353 0.54 -14.87 21.49
C ASP A 353 -0.90 -15.40 21.26
N PRO A 354 -1.14 -16.24 20.23
CA PRO A 354 -2.47 -16.78 19.93
C PRO A 354 -3.12 -17.53 21.11
N GLY A 355 -2.33 -18.09 22.02
CA GLY A 355 -2.85 -18.73 23.24
C GLY A 355 -3.56 -17.77 24.20
N ASN A 356 -3.41 -16.45 24.02
CA ASN A 356 -4.10 -15.45 24.81
C ASN A 356 -5.53 -15.17 24.33
N GLN A 357 -5.95 -15.68 23.16
CA GLN A 357 -7.26 -15.36 22.57
C GLN A 357 -8.44 -15.75 23.47
N GLU A 358 -8.31 -16.83 24.24
CA GLU A 358 -9.32 -17.32 25.20
C GLU A 358 -9.37 -16.51 26.52
N LEU A 359 -8.42 -15.60 26.73
CA LEU A 359 -8.36 -14.81 27.97
C LEU A 359 -9.34 -13.63 27.93
N PRO A 360 -9.97 -13.28 29.06
CA PRO A 360 -10.71 -12.04 29.20
C PRO A 360 -9.85 -10.81 28.88
N TRP A 361 -10.46 -9.77 28.28
CA TRP A 361 -9.76 -8.57 27.82
C TRP A 361 -9.01 -7.84 28.94
N GLU A 362 -9.48 -7.92 30.18
CA GLU A 362 -8.86 -7.32 31.35
C GLU A 362 -7.43 -7.85 31.58
N ILE A 363 -7.20 -9.12 31.24
CA ILE A 363 -5.89 -9.80 31.35
C ILE A 363 -5.17 -9.76 30.01
N ARG A 364 -5.88 -10.06 28.92
CA ARG A 364 -5.33 -10.13 27.55
C ARG A 364 -4.66 -8.82 27.13
N SER A 365 -5.26 -7.68 27.45
CA SER A 365 -4.72 -6.35 27.11
C SER A 365 -3.29 -6.11 27.66
N GLN A 366 -2.96 -6.71 28.81
CA GLN A 366 -1.63 -6.58 29.43
C GLN A 366 -0.58 -7.48 28.78
N LYS A 367 -1.01 -8.48 28.01
CA LYS A 367 -0.17 -9.49 27.34
C LYS A 367 0.03 -9.21 25.85
N LEU A 368 -0.56 -8.15 25.33
CA LEU A 368 -0.34 -7.71 23.95
C LEU A 368 1.14 -7.40 23.71
N SER A 369 1.58 -7.66 22.48
CA SER A 369 2.97 -7.47 22.06
C SER A 369 3.36 -6.00 22.17
N LYS A 370 4.52 -5.76 22.81
CA LYS A 370 5.15 -4.43 22.93
C LYS A 370 6.17 -4.16 21.84
N THR A 371 6.41 -5.15 20.98
CA THR A 371 7.40 -5.13 19.89
C THR A 371 6.75 -5.42 18.53
N ALA A 372 5.41 -5.41 18.48
CA ALA A 372 4.66 -5.53 17.25
C ALA A 372 5.05 -4.42 16.27
N HIS A 373 5.34 -4.79 15.03
CA HIS A 373 5.77 -3.85 14.02
C HIS A 373 5.51 -4.43 12.63
N PHE A 374 5.32 -3.56 11.66
CA PHE A 374 5.42 -3.91 10.25
C PHE A 374 6.52 -3.08 9.61
N VAL A 375 6.92 -3.46 8.40
CA VAL A 375 7.91 -2.71 7.65
C VAL A 375 7.29 -2.22 6.35
N ASP A 376 7.28 -0.91 6.19
CA ASP A 376 6.84 -0.25 4.98
C ASP A 376 8.04 0.05 4.07
N VAL A 377 7.81 0.00 2.76
CA VAL A 377 8.85 0.17 1.73
C VAL A 377 9.42 1.61 1.73
N ASP A 378 8.59 2.62 1.98
CA ASP A 378 8.99 4.03 1.86
C ASP A 378 9.42 4.63 3.20
N ILE A 379 8.89 4.11 4.32
CA ILE A 379 9.12 4.66 5.66
C ILE A 379 9.73 3.67 6.66
N GLY A 380 10.02 2.44 6.24
CA GLY A 380 10.75 1.45 7.04
C GLY A 380 9.93 0.88 8.17
N ARG A 381 10.59 0.49 9.27
CA ARG A 381 9.94 -0.11 10.44
C ARG A 381 8.98 0.86 11.12
N VAL A 382 7.74 0.41 11.32
CA VAL A 382 6.67 1.12 12.02
C VAL A 382 6.21 0.28 13.21
N GLU A 383 6.22 0.86 14.42
CA GLU A 383 5.74 0.17 15.62
C GLU A 383 4.20 0.20 15.71
N VAL A 384 3.63 -0.90 16.19
CA VAL A 384 2.22 -1.05 16.56
C VAL A 384 2.17 -1.27 18.07
N TYR A 385 1.49 -0.39 18.80
CA TYR A 385 1.44 -0.47 20.26
C TYR A 385 0.18 -1.19 20.75
N PRO A 386 0.17 -1.66 22.02
CA PRO A 386 -0.91 -2.47 22.56
C PRO A 386 -2.32 -1.90 22.35
N ASN A 387 -2.50 -0.57 22.43
CA ASN A 387 -3.82 0.04 22.23
C ASN A 387 -4.33 -0.17 20.80
N GLU A 388 -3.48 0.04 19.81
CA GLU A 388 -3.78 -0.19 18.40
C GLU A 388 -3.95 -1.69 18.11
N SER A 389 -3.10 -2.54 18.69
CA SER A 389 -3.24 -4.00 18.60
C SER A 389 -4.59 -4.49 19.13
N GLN A 390 -4.98 -4.04 20.33
CA GLN A 390 -6.27 -4.35 20.94
C GLN A 390 -7.42 -3.94 20.05
N PHE A 391 -7.38 -2.72 19.51
CA PHE A 391 -8.41 -2.21 18.63
C PHE A 391 -8.59 -3.09 17.38
N ILE A 392 -7.49 -3.45 16.72
CA ILE A 392 -7.50 -4.31 15.53
C ILE A 392 -8.13 -5.67 15.86
N LEU A 393 -7.62 -6.33 16.91
CA LEU A 393 -8.09 -7.65 17.34
C LEU A 393 -9.59 -7.62 17.67
N GLN A 394 -10.06 -6.66 18.46
CA GLN A 394 -11.47 -6.54 18.84
C GLN A 394 -12.38 -6.33 17.63
N LYS A 395 -12.01 -5.47 16.67
CA LYS A 395 -12.81 -5.23 15.46
C LYS A 395 -12.91 -6.49 14.60
N ILE A 396 -11.80 -7.20 14.40
CA ILE A 396 -11.77 -8.44 13.60
C ILE A 396 -12.58 -9.55 14.28
N GLU A 397 -12.41 -9.74 15.57
CA GLU A 397 -13.10 -10.79 16.33
C GLU A 397 -14.61 -10.55 16.41
N THR A 398 -15.02 -9.30 16.68
CA THR A 398 -16.44 -8.93 16.70
C THR A 398 -17.08 -9.18 15.35
N HIS A 399 -16.39 -8.81 14.26
CA HIS A 399 -16.87 -9.05 12.90
C HIS A 399 -16.96 -10.55 12.59
N ARG A 400 -15.94 -11.33 12.92
CA ARG A 400 -15.94 -12.78 12.69
C ARG A 400 -17.04 -13.50 13.48
N LYS A 401 -17.26 -13.13 14.73
CA LYS A 401 -18.36 -13.66 15.55
C LYS A 401 -19.72 -13.32 14.96
N MET A 402 -19.91 -12.07 14.50
CA MET A 402 -21.13 -11.68 13.81
C MET A 402 -21.36 -12.51 12.55
N LEU A 403 -20.32 -12.71 11.72
CA LEU A 403 -20.43 -13.57 10.54
C LEU A 403 -20.77 -15.02 10.91
N GLU A 404 -20.16 -15.57 11.96
CA GLU A 404 -20.43 -16.94 12.40
C GLU A 404 -21.90 -17.12 12.83
N GLU A 405 -22.45 -16.13 13.56
CA GLU A 405 -23.82 -16.17 14.07
C GLU A 405 -24.88 -15.87 12.98
N GLN A 406 -24.61 -14.92 12.08
CA GLN A 406 -25.62 -14.38 11.16
C GLN A 406 -25.43 -14.85 9.71
N HIS A 407 -24.20 -15.15 9.30
CA HIS A 407 -23.82 -15.48 7.91
C HIS A 407 -22.78 -16.62 7.84
N PRO A 408 -23.14 -17.84 8.29
CA PRO A 408 -22.17 -18.94 8.46
C PRO A 408 -21.50 -19.40 7.15
N SER A 409 -22.15 -19.20 6.00
CA SER A 409 -21.56 -19.42 4.68
C SER A 409 -20.41 -18.44 4.39
N ASP A 410 -20.62 -17.16 4.67
CA ASP A 410 -19.60 -16.12 4.56
C ASP A 410 -18.47 -16.34 5.56
N TYR A 411 -18.79 -16.73 6.80
CA TYR A 411 -17.77 -17.05 7.80
C TYR A 411 -16.84 -18.17 7.32
N SER A 412 -17.40 -19.27 6.81
CA SER A 412 -16.63 -20.41 6.32
C SER A 412 -15.67 -20.03 5.19
N ARG A 413 -16.09 -19.12 4.32
CA ARG A 413 -15.31 -18.59 3.21
C ARG A 413 -14.24 -17.59 3.66
N LEU A 414 -14.60 -16.66 4.54
CA LEU A 414 -13.78 -15.49 4.89
C LEU A 414 -12.84 -15.70 6.09
N LYS A 415 -13.04 -16.74 6.91
CA LYS A 415 -12.23 -16.95 8.13
C LYS A 415 -10.72 -17.05 7.89
N ASN A 416 -10.32 -17.57 6.72
CA ASN A 416 -8.93 -17.75 6.30
C ASN A 416 -8.48 -16.69 5.28
N GLU A 417 -9.32 -15.69 5.00
CA GLU A 417 -8.95 -14.62 4.09
C GLU A 417 -7.99 -13.64 4.75
N MET A 418 -7.02 -13.18 3.96
CA MET A 418 -6.06 -12.18 4.40
C MET A 418 -6.78 -10.87 4.68
N LEU A 419 -6.42 -10.21 5.78
CA LEU A 419 -6.95 -8.91 6.15
C LEU A 419 -5.87 -7.86 5.98
N ILE A 420 -6.24 -6.70 5.46
CA ILE A 420 -5.39 -5.53 5.35
C ILE A 420 -5.88 -4.48 6.34
N VAL A 421 -4.94 -3.92 7.09
CA VAL A 421 -5.16 -2.83 8.04
C VAL A 421 -4.57 -1.56 7.43
N ARG A 422 -5.40 -0.55 7.16
CA ARG A 422 -4.96 0.79 6.78
C ARG A 422 -4.83 1.64 8.03
N ALA A 423 -3.75 2.38 8.16
CA ALA A 423 -3.45 3.20 9.31
C ALA A 423 -2.79 4.52 8.92
N THR A 424 -3.01 5.55 9.73
CA THR A 424 -2.16 6.74 9.73
C THR A 424 -1.08 6.56 10.79
N VAL A 425 0.17 6.79 10.40
CA VAL A 425 1.34 6.74 11.27
C VAL A 425 1.88 8.14 11.52
N LYS A 426 2.65 8.30 12.59
CA LYS A 426 3.38 9.54 12.88
C LYS A 426 4.82 9.27 13.28
N VAL A 427 5.65 10.31 13.24
CA VAL A 427 7.03 10.25 13.74
C VAL A 427 7.04 9.94 15.24
N HIS A 428 7.85 8.96 15.65
CA HIS A 428 8.01 8.59 17.06
C HIS A 428 8.68 9.73 17.84
N ASN A 429 8.20 10.09 19.03
CA ASN A 429 8.79 11.18 19.83
C ASN A 429 10.27 10.96 20.16
N ARG A 430 10.68 9.69 20.27
CA ARG A 430 12.06 9.23 20.45
C ARG A 430 12.79 8.86 19.15
N PHE A 431 12.37 9.35 17.98
CA PHE A 431 12.92 8.94 16.67
C PHE A 431 14.45 9.02 16.59
N MET A 432 15.08 10.01 17.23
CA MET A 432 16.55 10.11 17.31
C MET A 432 17.17 8.90 18.02
N ALA A 433 16.65 8.54 19.20
CA ALA A 433 17.13 7.38 19.96
C ALA A 433 16.80 6.06 19.24
N ASN A 434 15.61 5.97 18.63
CA ASN A 434 15.22 4.79 17.85
C ASN A 434 16.13 4.59 16.64
N SER A 435 16.57 5.67 15.99
CA SER A 435 17.54 5.60 14.90
C SER A 435 18.90 5.05 15.33
N GLU A 436 19.28 5.18 16.61
CA GLU A 436 20.52 4.60 17.13
C GLU A 436 20.42 3.10 17.36
N ALA A 437 19.20 2.61 17.62
CA ALA A 437 18.89 1.21 17.88
C ALA A 437 18.26 0.49 16.68
N TYR A 438 18.17 1.14 15.52
CA TYR A 438 17.58 0.57 14.32
C TYR A 438 18.37 -0.68 13.87
N PRO A 439 17.72 -1.77 13.43
CA PRO A 439 16.28 -1.94 13.17
C PRO A 439 15.43 -2.44 14.34
N ASN A 440 15.91 -2.40 15.58
CA ASN A 440 15.15 -2.90 16.73
C ASN A 440 13.97 -1.98 17.10
N HIS A 441 14.05 -0.71 16.73
CA HIS A 441 13.00 0.28 16.94
C HIS A 441 12.75 1.11 15.68
N GLY A 442 11.48 1.29 15.34
CA GLY A 442 11.00 2.08 14.23
C GLY A 442 11.07 3.58 14.47
N ILE A 443 11.17 4.33 13.38
CA ILE A 443 11.12 5.80 13.38
C ILE A 443 9.69 6.32 13.45
N PHE A 444 8.73 5.50 13.02
CA PHE A 444 7.32 5.80 13.00
C PHE A 444 6.53 4.86 13.93
N ILE A 445 5.37 5.33 14.36
CA ILE A 445 4.40 4.55 15.11
C ILE A 445 3.02 4.70 14.50
N VAL A 446 2.21 3.66 14.59
CA VAL A 446 0.78 3.76 14.30
C VAL A 446 0.15 4.77 15.26
N ARG A 447 -0.62 5.70 14.69
CA ARG A 447 -1.34 6.74 15.43
C ARG A 447 -2.83 6.46 15.50
N LYS A 448 -3.39 5.96 14.40
CA LYS A 448 -4.83 5.69 14.24
C LYS A 448 -5.03 4.61 13.16
N ILE A 449 -5.97 3.70 13.40
CA ILE A 449 -6.45 2.76 12.39
C ILE A 449 -7.54 3.46 11.58
N MET A 450 -7.39 3.45 10.26
CA MET A 450 -8.32 4.10 9.32
C MET A 450 -9.38 3.11 8.85
N SER A 451 -8.96 1.91 8.45
CA SER A 451 -9.88 0.87 8.01
C SER A 451 -9.26 -0.53 8.14
N ILE A 452 -10.13 -1.54 8.17
CA ILE A 452 -9.76 -2.96 8.13
C ILE A 452 -10.65 -3.61 7.08
N PHE A 453 -10.09 -4.38 6.15
CA PHE A 453 -10.84 -5.01 5.07
C PHE A 453 -10.19 -6.32 4.61
N TYR A 454 -10.98 -7.17 3.95
CA TYR A 454 -10.49 -8.37 3.29
C TYR A 454 -9.70 -8.02 2.05
N LEU A 455 -8.51 -8.61 1.88
CA LEU A 455 -7.67 -8.44 0.69
C LEU A 455 -8.46 -8.77 -0.58
N ASN A 456 -9.20 -9.89 -0.54
CA ASN A 456 -10.04 -10.33 -1.64
C ASN A 456 -11.43 -9.71 -1.55
N GLY A 457 -11.85 -9.04 -2.62
CA GLY A 457 -13.16 -8.40 -2.72
C GLY A 457 -13.31 -7.10 -1.94
N GLY A 458 -12.33 -6.71 -1.10
CA GLY A 458 -12.34 -5.42 -0.41
C GLY A 458 -13.43 -5.25 0.64
N LYS A 459 -14.11 -6.34 1.05
CA LYS A 459 -15.21 -6.26 2.03
C LYS A 459 -14.69 -5.63 3.32
N MET A 460 -15.33 -4.54 3.73
CA MET A 460 -14.87 -3.72 4.84
C MET A 460 -15.36 -4.27 6.18
N ILE A 461 -14.44 -4.42 7.12
CA ILE A 461 -14.70 -4.80 8.52
C ILE A 461 -14.89 -3.57 9.38
N TYR A 462 -14.06 -2.56 9.15
CA TYR A 462 -14.04 -1.30 9.89
C TYR A 462 -13.69 -0.16 8.95
N ASP A 463 -14.39 0.96 9.11
CA ASP A 463 -14.13 2.22 8.44
C ASP A 463 -14.34 3.36 9.43
N MET A 464 -13.28 4.12 9.66
CA MET A 464 -13.25 5.23 10.58
C MET A 464 -14.20 6.36 10.16
N GLU A 465 -14.26 6.69 8.87
CA GLU A 465 -15.09 7.80 8.37
C GLU A 465 -16.58 7.49 8.62
N LYS A 466 -16.99 6.26 8.33
CA LYS A 466 -18.35 5.79 8.59
C LYS A 466 -18.71 5.74 10.08
N GLU A 467 -17.75 5.45 10.97
CA GLU A 467 -18.00 5.51 12.42
C GLU A 467 -18.13 6.94 12.92
N GLU A 468 -17.30 7.87 12.43
CA GLU A 468 -17.39 9.29 12.78
C GLU A 468 -18.71 9.90 12.30
N GLU A 469 -19.18 9.57 11.09
CA GLU A 469 -20.49 9.96 10.58
C GLU A 469 -21.64 9.45 11.45
N LYS A 470 -21.62 8.16 11.83
CA LYS A 470 -22.63 7.56 12.72
C LYS A 470 -22.66 8.24 14.10
N LEU A 471 -21.49 8.55 14.65
CA LEU A 471 -21.38 9.27 15.92
C LEU A 471 -21.96 10.67 15.79
N ASN A 472 -21.60 11.43 14.75
CA ASN A 472 -22.12 12.77 14.51
C ASN A 472 -23.65 12.78 14.30
N LEU A 473 -24.20 11.80 13.59
CA LEU A 473 -25.65 11.59 13.42
C LEU A 473 -26.34 11.25 14.75
N SER A 474 -25.69 10.50 15.64
CA SER A 474 -26.24 10.15 16.95
C SER A 474 -26.30 11.36 17.91
N PHE A 475 -25.33 12.27 17.85
CA PHE A 475 -25.33 13.52 18.62
C PHE A 475 -26.32 14.56 18.06
N GLY A 476 -26.55 14.58 16.75
CA GLY A 476 -27.58 15.41 16.12
C GLY A 476 -29.02 15.02 16.51
N LYS A 477 -29.26 13.76 16.91
CA LYS A 477 -30.58 13.32 17.43
C LYS A 477 -30.81 13.63 18.91
N LEU A 478 -29.78 14.04 19.65
CA LEU A 478 -29.86 14.46 21.05
C LEU A 478 -30.00 15.98 21.21
N THR A 479 -30.10 16.71 20.09
CA THR A 479 -30.34 18.16 20.04
C THR A 479 -31.53 18.45 19.13
N LEU A 480 -32.72 18.02 19.52
CA LEU A 480 -34.01 18.57 19.11
C LEU A 480 -35.02 18.41 20.24
#